data_AF-A0A158KHE8-F1
#
_entry.id   AF-A0A158KHE8-F1
#
_cell.length_a   1.000
_cell.length_b   1.000
_cell.length_c   1.000
_cell.angle_alpha   90.00
_cell.angle_beta   90.00
_cell.angle_gamma   90.00
#
_symmetry.space_group_name_H-M   'P 1'
#
loop_
_entity.id
_entity.type
_entity.pdbx_description
1 polymer ?
#
loop_
_entity_poly.entity_id
_entity_poly.type
_entity_poly.pdbx_seq_one_letter_code
_entity_poly.pdbx_strand_id
1 'polypeptide(L)'
;MNELFEIFPFGAGVLLGLIWSRVGGPRRRLVAWALSCIGLGAFATFASGEWRKSVLYFLFDIGLVTLVSVTVALGVAYWRRLSRGA
;
A
#
# COMPACT_ATOMS: atom_id res chain seq x y z
N MET A 1 -15.34 9.61 14.30
CA MET A 1 -15.14 9.56 12.83
C MET A 1 -13.67 9.48 12.43
N ASN A 2 -12.73 9.19 13.34
CA ASN A 2 -11.30 9.12 13.01
C ASN A 2 -10.87 7.75 12.45
N GLU A 3 -11.50 6.65 12.90
CA GLU A 3 -11.07 5.30 12.48
C GLU A 3 -11.35 4.97 11.01
N LEU A 4 -12.40 5.55 10.41
CA LEU A 4 -12.72 5.33 9.00
C LEU A 4 -11.65 5.91 8.07
N PHE A 5 -10.96 6.97 8.47
CA PHE A 5 -9.90 7.59 7.67
C PHE A 5 -8.59 6.80 7.75
N GLU A 6 -8.29 6.16 8.88
CA GLU A 6 -7.11 5.29 9.04
C GLU A 6 -7.26 3.94 8.30
N ILE A 7 -8.49 3.43 8.20
CA ILE A 7 -8.77 2.15 7.50
C ILE A 7 -8.52 2.26 5.99
N PHE A 8 -8.72 3.43 5.39
CA PHE A 8 -8.60 3.61 3.94
C PHE A 8 -7.16 3.37 3.40
N PRO A 9 -6.11 4.06 3.88
CA PRO A 9 -4.73 3.81 3.43
C PRO A 9 -4.28 2.38 3.77
N PHE A 10 -4.75 1.82 4.88
CA PHE A 10 -4.47 0.44 5.24
C PHE A 10 -5.07 -0.55 4.22
N GLY A 11 -6.37 -0.43 3.93
CA GLY A 11 -7.07 -1.28 2.97
C GLY A 11 -6.51 -1.14 1.55
N ALA A 12 -6.18 0.08 1.14
CA ALA A 12 -5.52 0.35 -0.13
C ALA A 12 -4.15 -0.34 -0.22
N GLY A 13 -3.33 -0.28 0.84
CA GLY A 13 -2.06 -0.99 0.93
C GLY A 13 -2.21 -2.51 0.80
N VAL A 14 -3.18 -3.10 1.50
CA VAL A 14 -3.45 -4.55 1.44
C VAL A 14 -3.84 -4.98 0.02
N LEU A 15 -4.83 -4.30 -0.58
CA LEU A 15 -5.28 -4.60 -1.94
C LEU A 15 -4.14 -4.48 -2.95
N LEU A 16 -3.36 -3.40 -2.85
CA LEU A 16 -2.21 -3.19 -3.74
C LEU A 16 -1.16 -4.29 -3.57
N GLY A 17 -0.87 -4.72 -2.33
CA GLY A 17 0.06 -5.82 -2.05
C GLY A 17 -0.42 -7.16 -2.60
N LEU A 18 -1.72 -7.46 -2.50
CA LEU A 18 -2.33 -8.66 -3.08
C LEU A 18 -2.29 -8.64 -4.60
N ILE A 19 -2.72 -7.54 -5.23
CA ILE A 19 -2.68 -7.35 -6.69
C ILE A 19 -1.24 -7.49 -7.18
N TRP A 20 -0.29 -6.85 -6.50
CA TRP A 20 1.12 -6.94 -6.83
C TRP A 20 1.66 -8.37 -6.70
N SER A 21 1.30 -9.09 -5.65
CA SER A 21 1.73 -10.49 -5.48
C SER A 21 1.12 -11.45 -6.53
N ARG A 22 -0.01 -11.09 -7.13
CA ARG A 22 -0.66 -11.84 -8.23
C ARG A 22 -0.10 -11.46 -9.59
N VAL A 23 0.12 -10.17 -9.84
CA VAL A 23 0.53 -9.60 -11.13
C VAL A 23 2.07 -9.49 -11.25
N GLY A 24 2.78 -9.74 -10.15
CA GLY A 24 4.22 -9.55 -9.96
C GLY A 24 5.05 -9.89 -11.19
N GLY A 25 5.52 -8.84 -11.85
CA GLY A 25 6.33 -8.90 -13.07
C GLY A 25 7.61 -8.05 -12.94
N PRO A 26 8.41 -7.95 -14.01
CA PRO A 26 9.80 -7.49 -14.01
C PRO A 26 10.02 -6.13 -13.35
N ARG A 27 11.28 -5.80 -12.98
CA ARG A 27 11.72 -4.52 -12.35
C ARG A 27 11.02 -3.25 -12.87
N ARG A 28 10.63 -3.23 -14.16
CA ARG A 28 9.87 -2.13 -14.78
C ARG A 28 8.53 -1.83 -14.11
N ARG A 29 7.88 -2.83 -13.51
CA ARG A 29 6.60 -2.68 -12.83
C ARG A 29 6.76 -2.14 -11.39
N LEU A 30 7.97 -2.18 -10.80
CA LEU A 30 8.21 -1.60 -9.46
C LEU A 30 7.94 -0.10 -9.44
N VAL A 31 8.27 0.59 -10.53
CA VAL A 31 7.98 2.02 -10.67
C VAL A 31 6.48 2.26 -10.67
N ALA A 32 5.71 1.45 -11.41
CA ALA A 32 4.25 1.54 -11.41
C ALA A 32 3.67 1.25 -10.01
N TRP A 33 4.19 0.25 -9.30
CA TRP A 33 3.78 -0.04 -7.92
C TRP A 33 4.11 1.10 -6.95
N ALA A 34 5.31 1.66 -7.01
CA ALA A 34 5.70 2.81 -6.20
C ALA A 34 4.82 4.05 -6.50
N LEU A 35 4.54 4.31 -7.77
CA LEU A 35 3.62 5.37 -8.18
C LEU A 35 2.20 5.13 -7.68
N SER A 36 1.73 3.88 -7.66
CA SER A 36 0.43 3.53 -7.08
C SER A 36 0.39 3.75 -5.56
N CYS A 37 1.47 3.41 -4.83
CA CYS A 37 1.56 3.70 -3.39
C CYS A 37 1.49 5.21 -3.11
N ILE A 38 2.26 6.01 -3.88
CA ILE A 38 2.27 7.46 -3.76
C ILE A 38 0.88 8.04 -4.10
N GLY A 39 0.27 7.58 -5.20
CA GLY A 39 -1.05 8.06 -5.63
C GLY A 39 -2.15 7.72 -4.65
N LEU A 40 -2.17 6.49 -4.10
CA LEU A 40 -3.18 6.07 -3.14
C LEU A 40 -3.00 6.73 -1.78
N GLY A 41 -1.76 6.87 -1.30
CA GLY A 41 -1.47 7.60 -0.07
C GLY A 41 -1.84 9.08 -0.20
N ALA A 42 -1.49 9.72 -1.32
CA ALA A 42 -1.87 11.10 -1.58
C ALA A 42 -3.39 11.30 -1.71
N PHE A 43 -4.08 10.34 -2.33
CA PHE A 43 -5.53 10.35 -2.42
C PHE A 43 -6.19 10.19 -1.04
N ALA A 44 -5.64 9.35 -0.17
CA ALA A 44 -6.11 9.18 1.20
C ALA A 44 -6.04 10.49 1.99
N THR A 45 -4.88 11.17 1.96
CA THR A 45 -4.70 12.47 2.64
C THR A 45 -5.61 13.55 2.05
N PHE A 46 -5.82 13.54 0.73
CA PHE A 46 -6.72 14.48 0.07
C PHE A 46 -8.17 14.24 0.49
N ALA A 47 -8.62 12.99 0.49
CA ALA A 47 -9.97 12.59 0.89
C ALA A 47 -10.24 12.85 2.38
N SER A 48 -9.22 12.70 3.24
CA SER A 48 -9.25 13.04 4.67
C SER A 48 -9.39 14.55 4.94
N GLY A 49 -9.04 15.40 3.97
CA GLY A 49 -9.01 16.85 4.17
C GLY A 49 -7.82 17.33 5.03
N GLU A 50 -6.96 16.41 5.47
CA GLU A 50 -5.79 16.65 6.32
C GLU A 50 -4.64 17.32 5.59
N TRP A 51 -4.70 17.35 4.25
CA TRP A 51 -3.78 18.13 3.40
C TRP A 51 -3.72 19.62 3.77
N ARG A 52 -4.77 20.16 4.40
CA ARG A 52 -4.81 21.55 4.90
C ARG A 52 -4.08 21.76 6.23
N LYS A 53 -3.80 20.69 6.98
CA LYS A 53 -3.18 20.78 8.31
C LYS A 53 -1.66 20.67 8.23
N SER A 54 -1.15 19.67 7.52
CA SER A 54 0.29 19.46 7.39
C SER A 54 0.64 18.53 6.23
N VAL A 55 1.78 18.80 5.58
CA VAL A 55 2.34 17.92 4.55
C VAL A 55 2.80 16.58 5.13
N LEU A 56 3.04 16.50 6.44
CA LEU A 56 3.41 15.24 7.11
C LEU A 56 2.35 14.14 6.96
N TYR A 57 1.08 14.48 6.84
CA TYR A 57 0.01 13.49 6.66
C TYR A 57 0.14 12.74 5.32
N PHE A 58 0.59 13.42 4.25
CA PHE A 58 0.92 12.75 2.99
C PHE A 58 2.04 11.73 3.18
N LEU A 59 3.08 12.09 3.92
CA LEU A 59 4.21 11.21 4.14
C LEU A 59 3.81 9.98 4.96
N PHE A 60 2.95 10.18 5.97
CA PHE A 60 2.40 9.10 6.78
C PHE A 60 1.51 8.16 5.95
N ASP A 61 0.55 8.67 5.18
CA ASP A 61 -0.36 7.84 4.39
C ASP A 61 0.38 7.07 3.29
N ILE A 62 1.29 7.73 2.56
CA ILE A 62 2.12 7.08 1.55
C ILE A 62 3.01 6.00 2.19
N GLY A 63 3.62 6.33 3.34
CA GLY A 63 4.45 5.39 4.10
C GLY A 63 3.66 4.17 4.54
N LEU A 64 2.46 4.38 5.08
CA LEU A 64 1.58 3.32 5.57
C LEU A 64 1.09 2.43 4.44
N VAL A 65 0.60 3.00 3.33
CA VAL A 65 0.21 2.24 2.12
C VAL A 65 1.38 1.39 1.62
N THR A 66 2.57 1.98 1.54
CA THR A 66 3.79 1.29 1.07
C THR A 66 4.16 0.14 2.00
N LEU A 67 4.24 0.39 3.30
CA LEU A 67 4.65 -0.59 4.30
C LEU A 67 3.68 -1.77 4.35
N VAL A 68 2.37 -1.50 4.36
CA VAL A 68 1.33 -2.54 4.34
C VAL A 68 1.41 -3.34 3.05
N SER A 69 1.54 -2.67 1.90
CA SER A 69 1.63 -3.33 0.59
C SER A 69 2.86 -4.25 0.49
N VAL A 70 4.03 -3.81 0.94
CA VAL A 70 5.25 -4.62 1.00
C VAL A 70 5.05 -5.82 1.91
N THR A 71 4.53 -5.60 3.11
CA THR A 71 4.33 -6.66 4.11
C THR A 71 3.41 -7.75 3.58
N VAL A 72 2.30 -7.36 2.93
CA VAL A 72 1.38 -8.30 2.30
C VAL A 72 2.04 -9.04 1.14
N ALA A 73 2.77 -8.34 0.26
CA ALA A 73 3.46 -8.98 -0.86
C ALA A 73 4.51 -10.01 -0.39
N LEU A 74 5.29 -9.68 0.64
CA LEU A 74 6.27 -10.58 1.26
C LEU A 74 5.58 -11.75 1.95
N GLY A 75 4.50 -11.51 2.70
CA GLY A 75 3.72 -12.55 3.36
C GLY A 75 3.13 -13.55 2.36
N VAL A 76 2.58 -13.07 1.24
CA VAL A 76 2.09 -13.95 0.16
C VAL A 76 3.23 -14.73 -0.49
N ALA A 77 4.39 -14.10 -0.73
CA ALA A 77 5.55 -14.77 -1.28
C ALA A 77 6.07 -15.87 -0.35
N TYR A 78 6.13 -15.60 0.96
CA TYR A 78 6.51 -16.55 1.99
C TYR A 78 5.53 -17.73 2.05
N TRP A 79 4.23 -17.44 2.09
CA TRP A 79 3.18 -18.46 2.09
C TRP A 79 3.26 -19.38 0.88
N ARG A 80 3.45 -18.81 -0.32
CA ARG A 80 3.61 -19.60 -1.55
C ARG A 80 4.85 -20.50 -1.53
N ARG A 81 5.94 -20.08 -0.88
CA ARG A 81 7.13 -20.93 -0.72
C ARG A 81 6.84 -22.09 0.22
N LEU A 82 6.17 -21.82 1.34
CA LEU A 82 5.78 -22.85 2.30
C LEU A 82 4.84 -23.89 1.67
N SER A 83 3.80 -23.45 0.97
CA SER A 83 2.83 -24.35 0.31
C SER A 83 3.39 -25.13 -0.89
N ARG A 84 4.58 -24.82 -1.39
CA ARG A 84 5.25 -25.58 -2.47
C ARG A 84 6.29 -26.57 -1.94
N GLY A 85 6.69 -26.45 -0.67
CA GLY A 85 7.63 -27.35 -0.01
C GLY A 85 6.96 -28.43 0.84
N ALA A 86 5.63 -28.41 0.94
CA ALA A 86 4.78 -29.46 1.51
C ALA A 86 4.12 -30.25 0.39
#